data_AF-A0A699Z8Y9-F1
#
_entry.id   AF-A0A699Z8Y9-F1
#
_cell.length_a   1.000
_cell.length_b   1.000
_cell.length_c   1.000
_cell.angle_alpha   90.00
_cell.angle_beta   90.00
_cell.angle_gamma   90.00
#
_symmetry.space_group_name_H-M   'P 1'
#
loop_
_entity.id
_entity.type
_entity.pdbx_description
1 polymer ?
#
loop_
_entity_poly.entity_id
_entity_poly.type
_entity_poly.pdbx_seq_one_letter_code
_entity_poly.pdbx_strand_id
1 'polypeptide(L)'
;MSTSAVSAEAAPAVGSNKSPVAVSQIGLVGLAVMGQAGAPVDQTIVQLSKYMEAGDIIIDGGNEWYENTQRRKEEVAKKGLLYLGMGVSGGEEGARRPSMMPGGSAEAYTHIKDIVEKVAAQVDDGPCVMYIGDGGSGNYVKMVHNGIEYGDMQLISEAYDILKTVGGLSNEELAAVFSAWNKSELASFLVEITAIIMAKKDEQAEGFLVDKIVDQTGSKGTGKWTVQQAADLGVAAPTITASLDGRYMSSNKPERVAAAEVFSKLGLQQPTTVPGVSKEQLVADVSAALYASKICSYAQGLNIIKAKSEEQKWGIDLGGLARIWK
;
A
#
# COMPACT_ATOMS: atom_id res chain seq x y z
N MET A 1 0.17 -23.80 -36.44
CA MET A 1 1.47 -23.74 -37.15
C MET A 1 1.63 -22.29 -37.56
N SER A 2 2.43 -21.43 -36.97
CA SER A 2 3.84 -21.51 -36.57
C SER A 2 4.06 -20.55 -35.40
N THR A 3 4.82 -21.01 -34.40
CA THR A 3 5.29 -20.27 -33.23
C THR A 3 6.49 -19.38 -33.60
N SER A 4 6.49 -18.12 -33.17
CA SER A 4 7.72 -17.34 -33.03
C SER A 4 7.74 -16.68 -31.65
N ALA A 5 8.36 -17.39 -30.71
CA ALA A 5 8.74 -16.86 -29.41
C ALA A 5 9.92 -15.89 -29.61
N VAL A 6 9.78 -14.68 -29.10
CA VAL A 6 10.92 -13.76 -28.94
C VAL A 6 11.63 -14.18 -27.67
N SER A 7 12.84 -14.72 -27.83
CA SER A 7 13.76 -15.07 -26.76
C SER A 7 14.19 -13.79 -26.02
N ALA A 8 13.87 -13.69 -24.74
CA ALA A 8 14.57 -12.78 -23.86
C ALA A 8 16.00 -13.31 -23.66
N GLU A 9 17.00 -12.59 -24.18
CA GLU A 9 18.40 -12.83 -23.84
C GLU A 9 18.56 -12.70 -22.33
N ALA A 10 18.98 -13.79 -21.70
CA ALA A 10 19.38 -13.80 -20.31
C ALA A 10 20.62 -12.91 -20.15
N ALA A 11 20.49 -11.82 -19.38
CA ALA A 11 21.65 -11.11 -18.87
C ALA A 11 22.55 -12.10 -18.10
N PRO A 12 23.87 -12.09 -18.30
CA PRO A 12 24.75 -13.07 -17.67
C PRO A 12 24.68 -12.91 -16.15
N ALA A 13 24.39 -14.01 -15.47
CA ALA A 13 24.54 -14.12 -14.03
C ALA A 13 25.99 -13.80 -13.65
N VAL A 14 26.20 -12.66 -13.00
CA VAL A 14 27.48 -12.36 -12.37
C VAL A 14 27.65 -13.36 -11.23
N GLY A 15 28.50 -14.36 -11.46
CA GLY A 15 28.85 -15.35 -10.46
C GLY A 15 29.38 -14.67 -9.21
N SER A 16 28.69 -14.84 -8.09
CA SER A 16 29.21 -14.44 -6.79
C SER A 16 30.37 -15.37 -6.43
N ASN A 17 31.59 -14.93 -6.73
CA ASN A 17 32.79 -15.58 -6.25
C ASN A 17 32.72 -15.71 -4.73
N LYS A 18 32.96 -16.93 -4.24
CA LYS A 18 33.22 -17.22 -2.83
C LYS A 18 34.47 -16.45 -2.41
N SER A 19 34.30 -15.33 -1.73
CA SER A 19 35.36 -14.69 -0.95
C SER A 19 34.79 -14.37 0.44
N PRO A 20 35.48 -14.73 1.53
CA PRO A 20 35.06 -14.34 2.86
C PRO A 20 35.33 -12.84 2.99
N VAL A 21 34.27 -12.04 2.95
CA VAL A 21 34.39 -10.63 3.38
C VAL A 21 34.72 -10.68 4.87
N ALA A 22 35.92 -10.22 5.21
CA ALA A 22 36.34 -10.04 6.59
C ALA A 22 35.42 -9.00 7.24
N VAL A 23 34.48 -9.49 8.05
CA VAL A 23 33.65 -8.65 8.91
C VAL A 23 34.47 -8.38 10.17
N SER A 24 35.19 -7.27 10.19
CA SER A 24 35.86 -6.80 11.40
C SER A 24 35.58 -5.33 11.62
N GLN A 25 34.95 -5.02 12.77
CA GLN A 25 34.80 -3.71 13.43
C GLN A 25 33.66 -2.77 13.01
N ILE A 26 32.54 -3.33 12.53
CA ILE A 26 31.21 -2.70 12.67
C ILE A 26 30.30 -3.87 13.09
N GLY A 27 29.68 -3.83 14.28
CA GLY A 27 28.65 -4.81 14.64
C GLY A 27 27.63 -4.84 13.50
N LEU A 28 27.34 -6.02 12.93
CA LEU A 28 26.75 -6.12 11.60
C LEU A 28 25.34 -5.50 11.63
N VAL A 29 25.20 -4.27 11.11
CA VAL A 29 23.90 -3.63 10.91
C VAL A 29 23.21 -4.31 9.73
N GLY A 30 21.98 -4.76 10.00
CA GLY A 30 21.31 -5.86 9.33
C GLY A 30 20.97 -5.74 7.85
N LEU A 31 20.93 -6.92 7.23
CA LEU A 31 20.41 -7.19 5.91
C LEU A 31 18.89 -6.90 5.84
N ALA A 32 18.46 -6.13 4.84
CA ALA A 32 17.06 -5.98 4.47
C ALA A 32 16.61 -7.18 3.61
N VAL A 33 15.80 -8.08 4.16
CA VAL A 33 15.17 -9.12 3.34
C VAL A 33 14.02 -8.49 2.56
N MET A 34 14.22 -8.29 1.27
CA MET A 34 13.21 -7.78 0.33
C MET A 34 12.82 -8.92 -0.61
N GLY A 35 11.71 -9.59 -0.35
CA GLY A 35 11.32 -10.79 -1.10
C GLY A 35 9.85 -11.19 -0.92
N GLN A 36 9.51 -12.37 -1.44
CA GLN A 36 8.19 -12.97 -1.19
C GLN A 36 8.03 -13.30 0.30
N ALA A 37 6.96 -12.81 0.92
CA ALA A 37 6.65 -13.03 2.32
C ALA A 37 6.48 -14.53 2.64
N GLY A 38 6.60 -14.88 3.92
CA GLY A 38 6.47 -16.25 4.43
C GLY A 38 7.76 -17.08 4.29
N ALA A 39 7.62 -18.32 3.83
CA ALA A 39 8.68 -19.33 3.87
C ALA A 39 10.04 -18.91 3.24
N PRO A 40 10.10 -18.14 2.14
CA PRO A 40 11.37 -17.66 1.61
C PRO A 40 12.14 -16.77 2.59
N VAL A 41 11.44 -15.93 3.37
CA VAL A 41 12.06 -15.09 4.41
C VAL A 41 12.57 -15.96 5.55
N ASP A 42 11.79 -16.96 5.98
CA ASP A 42 12.22 -17.90 7.04
C ASP A 42 13.50 -18.66 6.65
N GLN A 43 13.57 -19.16 5.41
CA GLN A 43 14.77 -19.83 4.89
C GLN A 43 15.98 -18.89 4.88
N THR A 44 15.76 -17.64 4.46
CA THR A 44 16.81 -16.61 4.43
C THR A 44 17.33 -16.34 5.84
N ILE A 45 16.45 -16.13 6.81
CA ILE A 45 16.81 -15.94 8.23
C ILE A 45 17.63 -17.12 8.74
N VAL A 46 17.18 -18.36 8.50
CA VAL A 46 17.90 -19.57 8.95
C VAL A 46 19.31 -19.66 8.36
N GLN A 47 19.48 -19.34 7.08
CA GLN A 47 20.80 -19.39 6.44
C GLN A 47 21.73 -18.29 6.97
N LEU A 48 21.21 -17.08 7.14
CA LEU A 48 21.99 -15.93 7.62
C LEU A 48 22.41 -16.09 9.06
N SER A 49 21.52 -16.55 9.95
CA SER A 49 21.81 -16.71 11.37
C SER A 49 22.96 -17.70 11.66
N LYS A 50 23.43 -18.49 10.68
CA LYS A 50 24.62 -19.36 10.83
C LYS A 50 25.93 -18.57 10.86
N TYR A 51 25.92 -17.33 10.36
CA TYR A 51 27.09 -16.47 10.20
C TYR A 51 27.00 -15.20 11.03
N MET A 52 25.99 -15.09 11.91
CA MET A 52 25.75 -13.91 12.74
C MET A 52 26.13 -14.21 14.19
N GLU A 53 26.54 -13.16 14.89
CA GLU A 53 26.93 -13.20 16.30
C GLU A 53 25.87 -12.50 17.16
N ALA A 54 25.89 -12.76 18.48
CA ALA A 54 24.97 -12.12 19.40
C ALA A 54 25.13 -10.58 19.35
N GLY A 55 24.01 -9.87 19.26
CA GLY A 55 23.95 -8.42 19.03
C GLY A 55 23.74 -8.03 17.57
N ASP A 56 23.96 -8.92 16.60
CA ASP A 56 23.68 -8.61 15.19
C ASP A 56 22.17 -8.46 14.93
N ILE A 57 21.84 -7.67 13.92
CA ILE A 57 20.46 -7.25 13.63
C ILE A 57 19.97 -7.89 12.33
N ILE A 58 18.72 -8.37 12.31
CA ILE A 58 17.98 -8.75 11.10
C ILE A 58 16.86 -7.74 10.86
N ILE A 59 16.74 -7.24 9.63
CA ILE A 59 15.70 -6.30 9.23
C ILE A 59 14.87 -6.92 8.10
N ASP A 60 13.59 -7.12 8.34
CA ASP A 60 12.64 -7.59 7.32
C ASP A 60 11.85 -6.42 6.77
N GLY A 61 12.17 -6.03 5.53
CA GLY A 61 11.52 -4.91 4.83
C GLY A 61 10.26 -5.30 4.06
N GLY A 62 9.86 -6.58 4.13
CA GLY A 62 8.76 -7.14 3.36
C GLY A 62 7.37 -6.75 3.86
N ASN A 63 6.37 -6.94 2.97
CA ASN A 63 4.97 -6.93 3.36
C ASN A 63 4.61 -8.28 4.02
N GLU A 64 4.91 -8.41 5.30
CA GLU A 64 4.75 -9.64 6.07
C GLU A 64 3.54 -9.60 7.00
N TRP A 65 2.97 -10.77 7.30
CA TRP A 65 1.97 -10.94 8.35
C TRP A 65 2.61 -10.73 9.73
N TYR A 66 2.01 -9.86 10.56
CA TYR A 66 2.66 -9.39 11.80
C TYR A 66 3.02 -10.50 12.80
N GLU A 67 2.27 -11.61 12.83
CA GLU A 67 2.57 -12.75 13.72
C GLU A 67 3.82 -13.50 13.27
N ASN A 68 4.13 -13.53 11.97
CA ASN A 68 5.40 -14.06 11.50
C ASN A 68 6.57 -13.21 12.02
N THR A 69 6.42 -11.88 12.02
CA THR A 69 7.41 -10.97 12.62
C THR A 69 7.58 -11.23 14.12
N GLN A 70 6.49 -11.39 14.86
CA GLN A 70 6.55 -11.73 16.29
C GLN A 70 7.29 -13.06 16.53
N ARG A 71 6.88 -14.12 15.82
CA ARG A 71 7.52 -15.45 15.90
C ARG A 71 9.01 -15.38 15.56
N ARG A 72 9.37 -14.73 14.45
CA ARG A 72 10.77 -14.58 14.00
C ARG A 72 11.61 -13.85 15.03
N LYS A 73 11.10 -12.76 15.60
CA LYS A 73 11.77 -12.03 16.68
C LYS A 73 12.11 -12.96 17.85
N GLU A 74 11.16 -13.77 18.30
CA GLU A 74 11.39 -14.74 19.39
C GLU A 74 12.39 -15.84 19.02
N GLU A 75 12.34 -16.34 17.79
CA GLU A 75 13.25 -17.39 17.32
C GLU A 75 14.70 -16.92 17.24
N VAL A 76 14.94 -15.72 16.72
CA VAL A 76 16.31 -15.20 16.57
C VAL A 76 16.87 -14.68 17.90
N ALA A 77 16.00 -14.23 18.82
CA ALA A 77 16.41 -13.85 20.17
C ALA A 77 17.03 -15.02 20.95
N LYS A 78 16.63 -16.27 20.69
CA LYS A 78 17.25 -17.48 21.29
C LYS A 78 18.73 -17.65 20.90
N LYS A 79 19.18 -16.96 19.84
CA LYS A 79 20.57 -16.92 19.38
C LYS A 79 21.28 -15.62 19.77
N GLY A 80 20.65 -14.77 20.57
CA GLY A 80 21.16 -13.44 20.92
C GLY A 80 21.08 -12.41 19.80
N LEU A 81 20.33 -12.68 18.72
CA LEU A 81 20.15 -11.76 17.61
C LEU A 81 18.98 -10.81 17.86
N LEU A 82 19.05 -9.62 17.26
CA LEU A 82 17.98 -8.63 17.28
C LEU A 82 17.18 -8.69 15.97
N TYR A 83 15.88 -8.36 16.04
CA TYR A 83 14.98 -8.40 14.88
C TYR A 83 14.15 -7.12 14.79
N LEU A 84 14.01 -6.61 13.56
CA LEU A 84 13.06 -5.56 13.20
C LEU A 84 12.23 -5.97 11.99
N GLY A 85 10.92 -5.97 12.15
CA GLY A 85 10.00 -5.93 11.03
C GLY A 85 9.74 -4.47 10.66
N MET A 86 10.09 -4.07 9.43
CA MET A 86 10.02 -2.69 8.98
C MET A 86 9.16 -2.58 7.73
N GLY A 87 7.93 -2.13 7.88
CA GLY A 87 7.10 -1.82 6.73
C GLY A 87 7.70 -0.67 5.92
N VAL A 88 7.81 -0.84 4.60
CA VAL A 88 8.34 0.18 3.68
C VAL A 88 7.27 0.59 2.68
N SER A 89 7.02 1.90 2.52
CA SER A 89 6.04 2.47 1.57
C SER A 89 6.69 3.49 0.64
N GLY A 90 6.21 3.58 -0.61
CA GLY A 90 6.73 4.51 -1.63
C GLY A 90 6.79 3.98 -3.07
N GLY A 91 6.55 2.68 -3.29
CA GLY A 91 6.70 2.08 -4.63
C GLY A 91 8.17 2.04 -5.09
N GLU A 92 8.43 1.75 -6.35
CA GLU A 92 9.81 1.62 -6.87
C GLU A 92 10.56 2.96 -6.84
N GLU A 93 9.91 4.04 -7.26
CA GLU A 93 10.50 5.38 -7.27
C GLU A 93 10.65 5.94 -5.85
N GLY A 94 9.62 5.80 -5.02
CA GLY A 94 9.65 6.22 -3.62
C GLY A 94 10.50 5.31 -2.72
N ALA A 95 10.94 4.13 -3.14
CA ALA A 95 11.94 3.35 -2.40
C ALA A 95 13.28 4.10 -2.25
N ARG A 96 13.52 5.13 -3.09
CA ARG A 96 14.67 6.03 -2.93
C ARG A 96 14.50 7.02 -1.78
N ARG A 97 13.27 7.27 -1.33
CA ARG A 97 12.88 8.13 -0.21
C ARG A 97 11.57 7.63 0.43
N PRO A 98 11.58 6.48 1.13
CA PRO A 98 10.34 5.82 1.54
C PRO A 98 9.78 6.37 2.86
N SER A 99 8.53 6.03 3.13
CA SER A 99 8.03 5.97 4.52
C SER A 99 8.41 4.62 5.12
N MET A 100 8.94 4.61 6.35
CA MET A 100 9.41 3.41 7.03
C MET A 100 8.79 3.26 8.43
N MET A 101 8.39 2.04 8.76
CA MET A 101 7.61 1.71 9.95
C MET A 101 8.28 0.58 10.74
N PRO A 102 9.48 0.79 11.32
CA PRO A 102 10.19 -0.24 12.08
C PRO A 102 9.48 -0.57 13.41
N GLY A 103 9.28 -1.86 13.66
CA GLY A 103 8.85 -2.41 14.95
C GLY A 103 9.62 -3.70 15.29
N GLY A 104 9.76 -4.00 16.58
CA GLY A 104 10.55 -5.14 17.06
C GLY A 104 11.51 -4.74 18.16
N SER A 105 12.80 -5.02 18.02
CA SER A 105 13.79 -4.64 19.03
C SER A 105 14.08 -3.13 19.04
N ALA A 106 13.80 -2.46 20.16
CA ALA A 106 14.15 -1.05 20.36
C ALA A 106 15.67 -0.81 20.33
N GLU A 107 16.45 -1.77 20.81
CA GLU A 107 17.92 -1.75 20.72
C GLU A 107 18.37 -1.75 19.25
N ALA A 108 17.81 -2.65 18.44
CA ALA A 108 18.10 -2.67 17.01
C ALA A 108 17.73 -1.36 16.32
N TYR A 109 16.58 -0.76 16.68
CA TYR A 109 16.19 0.52 16.10
C TYR A 109 17.20 1.62 16.43
N THR A 110 17.70 1.66 17.66
CA THR A 110 18.71 2.64 18.09
C THR A 110 19.98 2.55 17.24
N HIS A 111 20.39 1.35 16.85
CA HIS A 111 21.56 1.16 15.99
C HIS A 111 21.35 1.63 14.54
N ILE A 112 20.12 1.57 14.02
CA ILE A 112 19.84 1.90 12.62
C ILE A 112 19.22 3.28 12.41
N LYS A 113 18.81 3.95 13.49
CA LYS A 113 18.04 5.19 13.48
C LYS A 113 18.63 6.23 12.52
N ASP A 114 19.92 6.53 12.66
CA ASP A 114 20.60 7.54 11.84
C ASP A 114 20.62 7.19 10.35
N ILE A 115 20.59 5.90 10.00
CA ILE A 115 20.57 5.43 8.62
C ILE A 115 19.16 5.60 8.06
N VAL A 116 18.15 5.08 8.77
CA VAL A 116 16.77 5.12 8.28
C VAL A 116 16.21 6.54 8.23
N GLU A 117 16.59 7.43 9.17
CA GLU A 117 16.20 8.84 9.12
C GLU A 117 16.77 9.58 7.91
N LYS A 118 17.99 9.24 7.46
CA LYS A 118 18.61 9.83 6.26
C LYS A 118 18.00 9.32 4.96
N VAL A 119 17.55 8.07 4.94
CA VAL A 119 16.97 7.42 3.75
C VAL A 119 15.49 7.77 3.58
N ALA A 120 14.76 7.99 4.68
CA ALA A 120 13.34 8.29 4.63
C ALA A 120 12.99 9.54 3.80
N ALA A 121 11.75 9.59 3.31
CA ALA A 121 11.15 10.84 2.84
C ALA A 121 11.28 11.93 3.90
N GLN A 122 11.49 13.17 3.45
CA GLN A 122 11.64 14.32 4.33
C GLN A 122 10.45 15.25 4.09
N VAL A 123 9.72 15.55 5.16
CA VAL A 123 8.63 16.52 5.17
C VAL A 123 8.96 17.64 6.17
N ASP A 124 8.19 18.72 6.16
CA ASP A 124 8.48 19.92 6.97
C ASP A 124 8.57 19.64 8.48
N ASP A 125 7.87 18.61 8.96
CA ASP A 125 7.90 18.17 10.36
C ASP A 125 8.75 16.89 10.60
N GLY A 126 9.69 16.60 9.70
CA GLY A 126 10.78 15.65 9.90
C GLY A 126 10.78 14.45 8.96
N PRO A 127 11.63 13.44 9.22
CA PRO A 127 11.71 12.27 8.37
C PRO A 127 10.48 11.36 8.54
N CYS A 128 10.02 10.74 7.44
CA CYS A 128 8.90 9.79 7.41
C CYS A 128 9.31 8.40 7.95
N VAL A 129 9.93 8.38 9.12
CA VAL A 129 10.24 7.16 9.88
C VAL A 129 10.10 7.44 11.37
N MET A 130 9.63 6.44 12.11
CA MET A 130 9.71 6.39 13.56
C MET A 130 9.63 4.95 14.04
N TYR A 131 10.16 4.69 15.23
CA TYR A 131 9.92 3.42 15.90
C TYR A 131 8.44 3.29 16.28
N ILE A 132 7.80 2.22 15.79
CA ILE A 132 6.36 2.01 15.94
C ILE A 132 6.02 1.38 17.28
N GLY A 133 6.82 0.40 17.72
CA GLY A 133 6.56 -0.37 18.92
C GLY A 133 7.26 -1.73 18.88
N ASP A 134 6.96 -2.57 19.88
CA ASP A 134 7.56 -3.90 19.97
C ASP A 134 6.94 -4.90 18.98
N GLY A 135 7.55 -6.08 18.84
CA GLY A 135 7.03 -7.23 18.11
C GLY A 135 6.72 -6.95 16.64
N GLY A 136 5.53 -7.35 16.19
CA GLY A 136 5.05 -7.20 14.82
C GLY A 136 4.45 -5.84 14.47
N SER A 137 4.54 -4.85 15.36
CA SER A 137 3.83 -3.57 15.24
C SER A 137 4.10 -2.83 13.93
N GLY A 138 5.35 -2.82 13.47
CA GLY A 138 5.75 -2.19 12.20
C GLY A 138 5.04 -2.77 10.97
N ASN A 139 5.05 -4.09 10.84
CA ASN A 139 4.33 -4.78 9.77
C ASN A 139 2.80 -4.65 9.92
N TYR A 140 2.29 -4.63 11.15
CA TYR A 140 0.86 -4.43 11.40
C TYR A 140 0.39 -3.06 10.92
N VAL A 141 1.12 -2.01 11.27
CA VAL A 141 0.84 -0.65 10.81
C VAL A 141 0.90 -0.55 9.28
N LYS A 142 1.90 -1.18 8.66
CA LYS A 142 2.01 -1.23 7.20
C LYS A 142 0.87 -2.00 6.52
N MET A 143 0.40 -3.08 7.14
CA MET A 143 -0.79 -3.82 6.68
C MET A 143 -2.00 -2.89 6.68
N VAL A 144 -2.26 -2.17 7.78
CA VAL A 144 -3.39 -1.23 7.85
C VAL A 144 -3.22 -0.06 6.88
N HIS A 145 -2.01 0.48 6.69
CA HIS A 145 -1.71 1.46 5.63
C HIS A 145 -2.20 0.97 4.26
N ASN A 146 -1.89 -0.27 3.89
CA ASN A 146 -2.35 -0.84 2.62
C ASN A 146 -3.88 -1.00 2.56
N GLY A 147 -4.55 -1.21 3.69
CA GLY A 147 -6.00 -1.20 3.78
C GLY A 147 -6.60 0.19 3.53
N ILE A 148 -6.02 1.23 4.14
CA ILE A 148 -6.40 2.63 3.90
C ILE A 148 -6.17 3.00 2.42
N GLU A 149 -5.03 2.59 1.84
CA GLU A 149 -4.72 2.78 0.42
C GLU A 149 -5.80 2.17 -0.49
N TYR A 150 -6.31 0.98 -0.15
CA TYR A 150 -7.42 0.37 -0.90
C TYR A 150 -8.68 1.21 -0.82
N GLY A 151 -9.02 1.73 0.36
CA GLY A 151 -10.12 2.65 0.57
C GLY A 151 -9.98 3.92 -0.29
N ASP A 152 -8.83 4.59 -0.24
CA ASP A 152 -8.57 5.80 -1.00
C ASP A 152 -8.68 5.57 -2.52
N MET A 153 -8.07 4.51 -3.04
CA MET A 153 -8.17 4.16 -4.46
C MET A 153 -9.61 3.91 -4.89
N GLN A 154 -10.41 3.23 -4.06
CA GLN A 154 -11.82 2.98 -4.35
C GLN A 154 -12.64 4.27 -4.33
N LEU A 155 -12.46 5.13 -3.33
CA LEU A 155 -13.16 6.41 -3.24
C LEU A 155 -12.84 7.33 -4.44
N ILE A 156 -11.58 7.38 -4.86
CA ILE A 156 -11.17 8.11 -6.06
C ILE A 156 -11.80 7.49 -7.32
N SER A 157 -11.89 6.15 -7.39
CA SER A 157 -12.53 5.45 -8.50
C SER A 157 -14.03 5.75 -8.60
N GLU A 158 -14.72 5.84 -7.46
CA GLU A 158 -16.14 6.22 -7.41
C GLU A 158 -16.34 7.70 -7.79
N ALA A 159 -15.46 8.59 -7.33
CA ALA A 159 -15.48 10.00 -7.74
C ALA A 159 -15.29 10.13 -9.26
N TYR A 160 -14.33 9.40 -9.82
CA TYR A 160 -14.13 9.29 -11.27
C TYR A 160 -15.41 8.79 -11.98
N ASP A 161 -15.98 7.68 -11.50
CA ASP A 161 -17.13 7.05 -12.15
C ASP A 161 -18.36 7.96 -12.13
N ILE A 162 -18.66 8.62 -11.01
CA ILE A 162 -19.76 9.58 -10.89
C ILE A 162 -19.55 10.76 -11.84
N LEU A 163 -18.36 11.37 -11.84
CA LEU A 163 -18.08 12.53 -12.69
C LEU A 163 -18.15 12.17 -14.19
N LYS A 164 -17.72 10.97 -14.57
CA LYS A 164 -17.75 10.52 -15.96
C LYS A 164 -19.14 10.10 -16.41
N THR A 165 -19.79 9.20 -15.67
CA THR A 165 -21.05 8.57 -16.07
C THR A 165 -22.25 9.48 -15.84
N VAL A 166 -22.32 10.11 -14.66
CA VAL A 166 -23.41 11.02 -14.30
C VAL A 166 -23.08 12.45 -14.74
N GLY A 167 -21.85 12.90 -14.53
CA GLY A 167 -21.45 14.26 -14.89
C GLY A 167 -21.20 14.48 -16.39
N GLY A 168 -20.96 13.41 -17.15
CA GLY A 168 -20.61 13.50 -18.57
C GLY A 168 -19.30 14.23 -18.81
N LEU A 169 -18.35 14.15 -17.87
CA LEU A 169 -17.03 14.75 -18.04
C LEU A 169 -16.16 13.94 -19.01
N SER A 170 -15.41 14.61 -19.88
CA SER A 170 -14.35 14.00 -20.69
C SER A 170 -13.12 13.67 -19.84
N ASN A 171 -12.22 12.83 -20.33
CA ASN A 171 -10.98 12.51 -19.62
C ASN A 171 -10.09 13.75 -19.43
N GLU A 172 -10.10 14.71 -20.36
CA GLU A 172 -9.41 15.99 -20.20
C GLU A 172 -10.03 16.84 -19.09
N GLU A 173 -11.37 16.91 -19.02
CA GLU A 173 -12.06 17.60 -17.93
C GLU A 173 -11.75 16.92 -16.59
N LEU A 174 -11.75 15.58 -16.53
CA LEU A 174 -11.37 14.82 -15.33
C LEU A 174 -9.91 15.09 -14.92
N ALA A 175 -8.98 15.09 -15.87
CA ALA A 175 -7.58 15.43 -15.58
C ALA A 175 -7.44 16.83 -14.98
N ALA A 176 -8.19 17.81 -15.49
CA ALA A 176 -8.21 19.17 -14.96
C ALA A 176 -8.82 19.23 -13.55
N VAL A 177 -9.92 18.51 -13.31
CA VAL A 177 -10.58 18.40 -11.99
C VAL A 177 -9.64 17.81 -10.95
N PHE A 178 -9.05 16.63 -11.21
CA PHE A 178 -8.11 16.01 -10.27
C PHE A 178 -6.84 16.87 -10.07
N SER A 179 -6.36 17.57 -11.10
CA SER A 179 -5.25 18.53 -10.98
C SER A 179 -5.60 19.72 -10.07
N ALA A 180 -6.85 20.17 -10.08
CA ALA A 180 -7.34 21.23 -9.21
C ALA A 180 -7.51 20.72 -7.76
N TRP A 181 -8.09 19.53 -7.59
CA TRP A 181 -8.21 18.89 -6.27
C TRP A 181 -6.85 18.64 -5.63
N ASN A 182 -5.81 18.34 -6.40
CA ASN A 182 -4.46 18.17 -5.86
C ASN A 182 -3.81 19.47 -5.33
N LYS A 183 -4.50 20.62 -5.45
CA LYS A 183 -4.12 21.92 -4.89
C LYS A 183 -5.01 22.36 -3.73
N SER A 184 -5.82 21.44 -3.21
CA SER A 184 -6.79 21.64 -2.11
C SER A 184 -6.48 20.70 -0.94
N GLU A 185 -7.42 20.56 0.00
CA GLU A 185 -7.36 19.58 1.09
C GLU A 185 -7.29 18.10 0.62
N LEU A 186 -7.59 17.83 -0.66
CA LEU A 186 -7.45 16.50 -1.27
C LEU A 186 -6.03 16.20 -1.79
N ALA A 187 -5.10 17.17 -1.69
CA ALA A 187 -3.72 17.02 -2.15
C ALA A 187 -3.10 15.71 -1.64
N SER A 188 -2.76 14.82 -2.56
CA SER A 188 -2.17 13.52 -2.25
C SER A 188 -1.61 12.87 -3.50
N PHE A 189 -0.62 12.00 -3.32
CA PHE A 189 -0.01 11.25 -4.41
C PHE A 189 -1.05 10.50 -5.27
N LEU A 190 -2.05 9.88 -4.66
CA LEU A 190 -3.10 9.16 -5.40
C LEU A 190 -3.96 10.07 -6.28
N VAL A 191 -4.26 11.29 -5.82
CA VAL A 191 -4.99 12.29 -6.63
C VAL A 191 -4.10 12.83 -7.76
N GLU A 192 -2.82 13.07 -7.49
CA GLU A 192 -1.83 13.47 -8.48
C GLU A 192 -1.72 12.46 -9.63
N ILE A 193 -1.44 11.19 -9.32
CA ILE A 193 -1.31 10.16 -10.36
C ILE A 193 -2.62 9.94 -11.10
N THR A 194 -3.77 10.15 -10.45
CA THR A 194 -5.08 10.06 -11.12
C THR A 194 -5.20 11.13 -12.20
N ALA A 195 -4.79 12.38 -11.92
CA ALA A 195 -4.76 13.43 -12.92
C ALA A 195 -3.84 13.08 -14.12
N ILE A 196 -2.66 12.51 -13.84
CA ILE A 196 -1.71 12.05 -14.86
C ILE A 196 -2.32 10.93 -15.70
N ILE A 197 -2.95 9.94 -15.07
CA ILE A 197 -3.59 8.79 -15.74
C ILE A 197 -4.72 9.26 -16.67
N MET A 198 -5.57 10.18 -16.21
CA MET A 198 -6.66 10.73 -17.02
C MET A 198 -6.15 11.45 -18.27
N ALA A 199 -4.97 12.07 -18.21
CA ALA A 199 -4.36 12.77 -19.35
C ALA A 199 -3.59 11.85 -20.32
N LYS A 200 -3.33 10.59 -19.95
CA LYS A 200 -2.48 9.69 -20.75
C LYS A 200 -3.23 9.16 -21.97
N LYS A 201 -2.83 9.63 -23.15
CA LYS A 201 -3.27 9.06 -24.43
C LYS A 201 -2.73 7.64 -24.61
N ASP A 202 -3.51 6.80 -25.30
CA ASP A 202 -3.02 5.51 -25.76
C ASP A 202 -2.04 5.72 -26.92
N GLU A 203 -0.91 5.03 -26.89
CA GLU A 203 0.14 5.09 -27.93
C GLU A 203 -0.16 4.10 -29.08
N GLN A 204 -1.08 3.16 -28.87
CA GLN A 204 -1.42 2.08 -29.80
C GLN A 204 -2.80 2.23 -30.43
N ALA A 205 -3.66 3.09 -29.88
CA ALA A 205 -5.03 3.29 -30.37
C ALA A 205 -5.51 4.74 -30.16
N GLU A 206 -6.61 5.11 -30.83
CA GLU A 206 -7.27 6.38 -30.56
C GLU A 206 -7.93 6.40 -29.17
N GLY A 207 -7.86 7.57 -28.53
CA GLY A 207 -8.43 7.84 -27.21
C GLY A 207 -7.40 7.82 -26.08
N PHE A 208 -7.87 7.53 -24.88
CA PHE A 208 -7.06 7.54 -23.66
C PHE A 208 -6.76 6.12 -23.19
N LEU A 209 -5.56 5.93 -22.65
CA LEU A 209 -5.08 4.62 -22.20
C LEU A 209 -6.02 4.02 -21.14
N VAL A 210 -6.51 4.84 -20.21
CA VAL A 210 -7.38 4.38 -19.12
C VAL A 210 -8.68 3.72 -19.62
N ASP A 211 -9.20 4.15 -20.77
CA ASP A 211 -10.42 3.57 -21.37
C ASP A 211 -10.18 2.21 -22.06
N LYS A 212 -8.90 1.83 -22.24
CA LYS A 212 -8.50 0.56 -22.87
C LYS A 212 -8.01 -0.46 -21.84
N ILE A 213 -7.77 -0.04 -20.61
CA ILE A 213 -7.38 -0.93 -19.52
C ILE A 213 -8.57 -1.80 -19.14
N VAL A 214 -8.34 -3.11 -19.03
CA VAL A 214 -9.35 -4.04 -18.53
C VAL A 214 -9.72 -3.70 -17.08
N ASP A 215 -11.01 -3.58 -16.80
CA ASP A 215 -11.60 -3.26 -15.50
C ASP A 215 -11.60 -4.47 -14.56
N GLN A 216 -10.43 -5.10 -14.39
CA GLN A 216 -10.17 -6.20 -13.49
C GLN A 216 -8.93 -5.87 -12.66
N THR A 217 -9.12 -5.58 -11.38
CA THR A 217 -8.01 -5.22 -10.49
C THR A 217 -7.50 -6.41 -9.71
N GLY A 218 -6.18 -6.58 -9.67
CA GLY A 218 -5.55 -7.58 -8.81
C GLY A 218 -5.58 -7.19 -7.33
N SER A 219 -5.34 -8.16 -6.46
CA SER A 219 -5.04 -7.92 -5.04
C SER A 219 -3.85 -8.77 -4.61
N LYS A 220 -2.94 -8.15 -3.84
CA LYS A 220 -1.76 -8.81 -3.26
C LYS A 220 -2.02 -9.39 -1.86
N GLY A 221 -3.28 -9.38 -1.39
CA GLY A 221 -3.70 -9.99 -0.12
C GLY A 221 -3.62 -9.11 1.12
N THR A 222 -2.78 -8.05 1.13
CA THR A 222 -2.62 -7.18 2.30
C THR A 222 -3.88 -6.40 2.68
N GLY A 223 -4.70 -5.98 1.73
CA GLY A 223 -6.00 -5.36 2.02
C GLY A 223 -6.98 -6.32 2.70
N LYS A 224 -6.97 -7.60 2.32
CA LYS A 224 -7.78 -8.65 2.96
C LYS A 224 -7.35 -8.85 4.41
N TRP A 225 -6.05 -8.82 4.70
CA TRP A 225 -5.53 -8.94 6.05
C TRP A 225 -6.03 -7.82 6.98
N THR A 226 -6.12 -6.58 6.49
CA THR A 226 -6.70 -5.47 7.26
C THR A 226 -8.17 -5.71 7.61
N VAL A 227 -8.97 -6.17 6.64
CA VAL A 227 -10.39 -6.51 6.86
C VAL A 227 -10.53 -7.66 7.85
N GLN A 228 -9.68 -8.69 7.73
CA GLN A 228 -9.66 -9.80 8.68
C GLN A 228 -9.37 -9.32 10.10
N GLN A 229 -8.36 -8.48 10.28
CA GLN A 229 -8.01 -7.94 11.61
C GLN A 229 -9.07 -6.98 12.15
N ALA A 230 -9.75 -6.21 11.30
CA ALA A 230 -10.89 -5.41 11.72
C ALA A 230 -12.01 -6.31 12.30
N ALA A 231 -12.32 -7.42 11.61
CA ALA A 231 -13.32 -8.38 12.07
C ALA A 231 -12.90 -9.09 13.37
N ASP A 232 -11.65 -9.56 13.46
CA ASP A 232 -11.12 -10.26 14.64
C ASP A 232 -11.15 -9.37 15.90
N LEU A 233 -10.90 -8.06 15.73
CA LEU A 233 -10.91 -7.07 16.82
C LEU A 233 -12.30 -6.48 17.10
N GLY A 234 -13.32 -6.81 16.30
CA GLY A 234 -14.64 -6.19 16.41
C GLY A 234 -14.66 -4.69 16.08
N VAL A 235 -13.77 -4.22 15.20
CA VAL A 235 -13.68 -2.82 14.76
C VAL A 235 -14.36 -2.65 13.40
N ALA A 236 -15.30 -1.70 13.32
CA ALA A 236 -15.99 -1.40 12.07
C ALA A 236 -15.05 -0.71 11.06
N ALA A 237 -14.92 -1.30 9.86
CA ALA A 237 -14.15 -0.75 8.75
C ALA A 237 -14.89 -0.86 7.40
N PRO A 238 -16.10 -0.29 7.28
CA PRO A 238 -16.96 -0.50 6.11
C PRO A 238 -16.35 0.04 4.81
N THR A 239 -15.62 1.15 4.83
CA THR A 239 -15.02 1.74 3.61
C THR A 239 -13.90 0.86 3.08
N ILE A 240 -13.01 0.41 3.98
CA ILE A 240 -11.90 -0.50 3.63
C ILE A 240 -12.48 -1.86 3.17
N THR A 241 -13.53 -2.36 3.80
CA THR A 241 -14.20 -3.60 3.40
C THR A 241 -14.84 -3.47 2.02
N ALA A 242 -15.64 -2.43 1.78
CA ALA A 242 -16.28 -2.18 0.49
C ALA A 242 -15.25 -2.02 -0.63
N SER A 243 -14.09 -1.41 -0.34
CA SER A 243 -13.00 -1.33 -1.32
C SER A 243 -12.45 -2.70 -1.72
N LEU A 244 -12.40 -3.67 -0.80
CA LEU A 244 -11.98 -5.03 -1.12
C LEU A 244 -13.06 -5.75 -1.96
N ASP A 245 -14.33 -5.59 -1.60
CA ASP A 245 -15.46 -6.15 -2.34
C ASP A 245 -15.54 -5.59 -3.76
N GLY A 246 -15.29 -4.29 -3.94
CA GLY A 246 -15.18 -3.65 -5.26
C GLY A 246 -14.16 -4.33 -6.16
N ARG A 247 -13.00 -4.72 -5.61
CA ARG A 247 -11.97 -5.47 -6.35
C ARG A 247 -12.45 -6.87 -6.75
N TYR A 248 -13.13 -7.58 -5.84
CA TYR A 248 -13.71 -8.89 -6.13
C TYR A 248 -14.79 -8.80 -7.21
N MET A 249 -15.69 -7.83 -7.12
CA MET A 249 -16.71 -7.58 -8.15
C MET A 249 -16.07 -7.26 -9.50
N SER A 250 -15.03 -6.42 -9.54
CA SER A 250 -14.32 -6.10 -10.79
C SER A 250 -13.73 -7.36 -11.45
N SER A 251 -13.20 -8.29 -10.65
CA SER A 251 -12.57 -9.53 -11.15
C SER A 251 -13.57 -10.43 -11.87
N ASN A 252 -14.85 -10.41 -11.49
CA ASN A 252 -15.93 -11.19 -12.09
C ASN A 252 -16.46 -10.58 -13.41
N LYS A 253 -15.57 -10.13 -14.30
CA LYS A 253 -15.92 -9.46 -15.57
C LYS A 253 -16.92 -10.25 -16.44
N PRO A 254 -16.74 -11.57 -16.70
CA PRO A 254 -17.68 -12.31 -17.54
C PRO A 254 -19.11 -12.31 -16.99
N GLU A 255 -19.25 -12.45 -15.67
CA GLU A 255 -20.55 -12.41 -14.99
C GLU A 255 -21.19 -11.02 -15.06
N ARG A 256 -20.41 -9.96 -14.84
CA ARG A 256 -20.89 -8.57 -14.95
C ARG A 256 -21.41 -8.24 -16.36
N VAL A 257 -20.71 -8.70 -17.40
CA VAL A 257 -21.13 -8.51 -18.80
C VAL A 257 -22.45 -9.25 -19.06
N ALA A 258 -22.55 -10.51 -18.65
CA ALA A 258 -23.79 -11.28 -18.79
C ALA A 258 -24.96 -10.66 -18.01
N ALA A 259 -24.72 -10.19 -16.79
CA ALA A 259 -25.72 -9.52 -15.97
C ALA A 259 -26.21 -8.21 -16.60
N ALA A 260 -25.30 -7.41 -17.19
CA ALA A 260 -25.66 -6.16 -17.87
C ALA A 260 -26.65 -6.39 -19.04
N GLU A 261 -26.49 -7.46 -19.81
CA GLU A 261 -27.44 -7.82 -20.86
C GLU A 261 -28.84 -8.16 -20.30
N VAL A 262 -28.90 -8.86 -19.17
CA VAL A 262 -30.16 -9.20 -18.50
C VAL A 262 -30.83 -7.93 -17.95
N PHE A 263 -30.08 -7.07 -17.26
CA PHE A 263 -30.61 -5.83 -16.70
C PHE A 263 -31.11 -4.87 -17.78
N SER A 264 -30.41 -4.79 -18.92
CA SER A 264 -30.87 -4.02 -20.07
C SER A 264 -32.21 -4.53 -20.61
N LYS A 265 -32.38 -5.86 -20.70
CA LYS A 265 -33.67 -6.48 -21.10
C LYS A 265 -34.79 -6.22 -20.10
N LEU A 266 -34.47 -6.02 -18.83
CA LEU A 266 -35.43 -5.64 -17.78
C LEU A 266 -35.73 -4.13 -17.74
N GLY A 267 -35.13 -3.34 -18.64
CA GLY A 267 -35.37 -1.90 -18.72
C GLY A 267 -34.53 -1.05 -17.76
N LEU A 268 -33.53 -1.63 -17.09
CA LEU A 268 -32.54 -0.84 -16.35
C LEU A 268 -31.63 -0.12 -17.35
N GLN A 269 -31.57 1.20 -17.22
CA GLN A 269 -30.74 2.07 -18.05
C GLN A 269 -29.51 2.52 -17.28
N GLN A 270 -28.45 2.86 -18.00
CA GLN A 270 -27.29 3.50 -17.41
C GLN A 270 -27.68 4.86 -16.80
N PRO A 271 -27.04 5.29 -15.70
CA PRO A 271 -27.22 6.63 -15.19
C PRO A 271 -26.95 7.68 -16.27
N THR A 272 -27.72 8.77 -16.23
CA THR A 272 -27.52 9.94 -17.09
C THR A 272 -27.29 11.17 -16.24
N THR A 273 -27.02 12.30 -16.90
CA THR A 273 -26.97 13.60 -16.23
C THR A 273 -28.24 13.88 -15.42
N VAL A 274 -28.05 14.46 -14.23
CA VAL A 274 -29.14 14.81 -13.33
C VAL A 274 -29.72 16.17 -13.74
N PRO A 275 -31.01 16.25 -14.10
CA PRO A 275 -31.62 17.53 -14.48
C PRO A 275 -31.49 18.58 -13.37
N GLY A 276 -31.05 19.78 -13.74
CA GLY A 276 -30.90 20.90 -12.81
C GLY A 276 -29.59 20.93 -12.01
N VAL A 277 -28.70 19.94 -12.19
CA VAL A 277 -27.36 19.93 -11.58
C VAL A 277 -26.32 20.29 -12.65
N SER A 278 -25.55 21.36 -12.44
CA SER A 278 -24.45 21.73 -13.34
C SER A 278 -23.22 20.85 -13.11
N LYS A 279 -22.31 20.79 -14.09
CA LYS A 279 -21.03 20.06 -13.93
C LYS A 279 -20.23 20.62 -12.75
N GLU A 280 -20.20 21.94 -12.59
CA GLU A 280 -19.47 22.63 -11.53
C GLU A 280 -20.02 22.27 -10.15
N GLN A 281 -21.36 22.25 -10.01
CA GLN A 281 -22.01 21.84 -8.77
C GLN A 281 -21.69 20.38 -8.44
N LEU A 282 -21.80 19.47 -9.43
CA LEU A 282 -21.49 18.06 -9.22
C LEU A 282 -20.02 17.84 -8.82
N VAL A 283 -19.08 18.54 -9.46
CA VAL A 283 -17.65 18.49 -9.11
C VAL A 283 -17.42 18.94 -7.67
N ALA A 284 -18.06 20.02 -7.23
CA ALA A 284 -17.94 20.49 -5.85
C ALA A 284 -18.52 19.47 -4.84
N ASP A 285 -19.70 18.91 -5.14
CA ASP A 285 -20.36 17.94 -4.27
C ASP A 285 -19.57 16.63 -4.16
N VAL A 286 -19.06 16.11 -5.29
CA VAL A 286 -18.21 14.91 -5.31
C VAL A 286 -16.89 15.16 -4.58
N SER A 287 -16.29 16.35 -4.72
CA SER A 287 -15.08 16.73 -3.99
C SER A 287 -15.30 16.69 -2.47
N ALA A 288 -16.39 17.29 -2.00
CA ALA A 288 -16.74 17.28 -0.58
C ALA A 288 -17.04 15.86 -0.06
N ALA A 289 -17.77 15.06 -0.85
CA ALA A 289 -18.08 13.68 -0.50
C ALA A 289 -16.82 12.80 -0.45
N LEU A 290 -15.89 12.96 -1.41
CA LEU A 290 -14.60 12.28 -1.43
C LEU A 290 -13.79 12.63 -0.17
N TYR A 291 -13.68 13.91 0.17
CA TYR A 291 -12.93 14.35 1.35
C TYR A 291 -13.52 13.81 2.65
N ALA A 292 -14.84 13.91 2.83
CA ALA A 292 -15.52 13.37 4.00
C ALA A 292 -15.34 11.85 4.12
N SER A 293 -15.47 11.12 3.01
CA SER A 293 -15.31 9.66 2.97
C SER A 293 -13.87 9.24 3.27
N LYS A 294 -12.88 10.01 2.81
CA LYS A 294 -11.46 9.79 3.12
C LYS A 294 -11.21 9.93 4.63
N ILE A 295 -11.75 10.98 5.27
CA ILE A 295 -11.67 11.14 6.73
C ILE A 295 -12.25 9.91 7.45
N CYS A 296 -13.40 9.42 7.02
CA CYS A 296 -14.00 8.21 7.58
C CYS A 296 -13.11 6.97 7.41
N SER A 297 -12.51 6.76 6.24
CA SER A 297 -11.60 5.65 5.96
C SER A 297 -10.36 5.68 6.86
N TYR A 298 -9.73 6.85 7.02
CA TYR A 298 -8.58 7.03 7.92
C TYR A 298 -8.97 6.80 9.38
N ALA A 299 -10.13 7.28 9.82
CA ALA A 299 -10.62 7.03 11.18
C ALA A 299 -10.83 5.53 11.45
N GLN A 300 -11.38 4.78 10.48
CA GLN A 300 -11.51 3.32 10.57
C GLN A 300 -10.14 2.65 10.71
N GLY A 301 -9.19 2.98 9.82
CA GLY A 301 -7.83 2.42 9.87
C GLY A 301 -7.09 2.72 11.17
N LEU A 302 -7.12 3.97 11.64
CA LEU A 302 -6.49 4.35 12.91
C LEU A 302 -7.15 3.66 14.12
N ASN A 303 -8.46 3.42 14.09
CA ASN A 303 -9.15 2.65 15.13
C ASN A 303 -8.72 1.17 15.15
N ILE A 304 -8.47 0.56 13.99
CA ILE A 304 -7.90 -0.81 13.91
C ILE A 304 -6.51 -0.85 14.55
N ILE A 305 -5.66 0.15 14.27
CA ILE A 305 -4.31 0.25 14.85
C ILE A 305 -4.40 0.45 16.37
N LYS A 306 -5.28 1.34 16.82
CA LYS A 306 -5.51 1.60 18.24
C LYS A 306 -5.90 0.32 18.98
N ALA A 307 -6.92 -0.38 18.50
CA ALA A 307 -7.43 -1.60 19.13
C ALA A 307 -6.34 -2.68 19.24
N LYS A 308 -5.56 -2.90 18.17
CA LYS A 308 -4.44 -3.86 18.23
C LYS A 308 -3.32 -3.39 19.15
N SER A 309 -3.00 -2.10 19.14
CA SER A 309 -2.00 -1.53 20.04
C SER A 309 -2.38 -1.72 21.52
N GLU A 310 -3.66 -1.62 21.86
CA GLU A 310 -4.18 -1.89 23.21
C GLU A 310 -4.09 -3.39 23.56
N GLU A 311 -4.50 -4.28 22.65
CA GLU A 311 -4.41 -5.74 22.82
C GLU A 311 -2.96 -6.20 23.06
N GLN A 312 -2.03 -5.71 22.24
CA GLN A 312 -0.62 -6.12 22.23
C GLN A 312 0.27 -5.27 23.15
N LYS A 313 -0.29 -4.22 23.76
CA LYS A 313 0.44 -3.23 24.59
C LYS A 313 1.62 -2.59 23.86
N TRP A 314 1.46 -2.31 22.57
CA TRP A 314 2.53 -1.72 21.75
C TRP A 314 2.76 -0.23 22.02
N GLY A 315 1.75 0.49 22.54
CA GLY A 315 1.88 1.91 22.84
C GLY A 315 2.09 2.79 21.60
N ILE A 316 1.48 2.42 20.47
CA ILE A 316 1.65 3.11 19.19
C ILE A 316 1.16 4.56 19.30
N ASP A 317 2.04 5.51 18.95
CA ASP A 317 1.70 6.92 18.79
C ASP A 317 1.00 7.15 17.44
N LEU A 318 -0.32 7.29 17.46
CA LEU A 318 -1.13 7.54 16.26
C LEU A 318 -0.84 8.90 15.62
N GLY A 319 -0.45 9.91 16.41
CA GLY A 319 -0.11 11.24 15.90
C GLY A 319 1.22 11.19 15.13
N GLY A 320 2.23 10.56 15.72
CA GLY A 320 3.49 10.27 15.05
C GLY A 320 3.32 9.39 13.81
N LEU A 321 2.40 8.43 13.85
CA LEU A 321 2.09 7.60 12.70
C LEU A 321 1.51 8.40 11.53
N ALA A 322 0.52 9.26 11.81
CA ALA A 322 -0.07 10.13 10.78
C ALA A 322 0.99 11.04 10.14
N ARG A 323 1.98 11.50 10.91
CA ARG A 323 3.10 12.30 10.41
C ARG A 323 3.97 11.54 9.40
N ILE A 324 4.34 10.30 9.69
CA ILE A 324 5.23 9.53 8.80
C ILE A 324 4.54 9.01 7.53
N TRP A 325 3.22 9.19 7.40
CA TRP A 325 2.43 8.84 6.21
C TRP A 325 2.18 10.04 5.27
N LYS A 326 2.79 11.19 5.55
CA LYS A 326 2.79 12.34 4.64
C LYS A 326 3.59 12.09 3.38
#